data_AF-A0AA42ZZS1-F1
#
_entry.id   AF-A0AA42ZZS1-F1
#
_cell.length_a   1.000
_cell.length_b   1.000
_cell.length_c   1.000
_cell.angle_alpha   90.00
_cell.angle_beta   90.00
_cell.angle_gamma   90.00
#
_symmetry.space_group_name_H-M   'P 1'
#
loop_
_entity.id
_entity.type
_entity.pdbx_description
1 polymer ?
#
loop_
_entity_poly.entity_id
_entity_poly.type
_entity_poly.pdbx_seq_one_letter_code
_entity_poly.pdbx_strand_id
1 'polypeptide(L)'
;MTQTAMLKCAFLLAVATSFSLHTSVSHCDSDWPQLTGPYLGQNPPGKAAEIFAPGIISTDASEINSVFSPEGDEFYFTAWIPETGTKIMVTRLSDRLWSKPKAASFSTHPTDVDPAFSHDGKRLFFSSRRPRPGEAEVREAGFDLWFADRTAAGWSEAQYLGPVVNSGESQVYSTVTQTGALYFQSVRKDGYGKADSYRSRRVGGVYQAPENLGPVINSENYEGDIYIARDESYLVVSVNGRQDSLGGADLYVSFRGRDDSWTPLKNLGSAVNSDQRDFCPMVSPDDKYLFFSSKRAGEGDIFWVDASVIQQARGRLGHFNPGQDLFLPQFDSKTDVDDLHSVAGVATMLRDPRFSEVNYHAVAGAYGIQEGLYVPAPGLFNLAFGARWSNAHEDREGALAEVSKLVAETLNNGGHVWVAEAGQSDFTADWLKLVRERHPSVVTEELVHVVQHSDWNESVTSPESLAYVKQYADYQKIPDGNELDNGTPGLRTESGAYWHVALGSAGNGESWSLARDIAMQYNGRDGRYNNDAIAMGGMDFSDVSESCWIFGFSDIRGTESFFAEFLSAQ
;
A
#
# COMPACT_ATOMS: atom_id res chain seq x y z
N MET A 1 71.55 -70.72 30.92
CA MET A 1 71.50 -71.71 29.83
C MET A 1 70.53 -71.18 28.80
N THR A 2 71.07 -70.38 27.87
CA THR A 2 71.35 -70.76 26.46
C THR A 2 70.07 -70.74 25.63
N GLN A 3 69.86 -69.71 24.80
CA GLN A 3 70.26 -69.67 23.37
C GLN A 3 69.38 -70.66 22.56
N THR A 4 68.72 -70.34 21.44
CA THR A 4 68.92 -69.33 20.37
C THR A 4 67.66 -69.43 19.48
N ALA A 5 67.05 -68.31 19.03
CA ALA A 5 67.05 -67.79 17.65
C ALA A 5 66.37 -68.71 16.58
N MET A 6 65.54 -68.26 15.65
CA MET A 6 65.72 -67.14 14.71
C MET A 6 64.44 -66.81 13.90
N LEU A 7 64.29 -65.51 13.57
CA LEU A 7 63.87 -64.87 12.29
C LEU A 7 62.54 -65.29 11.61
N LYS A 8 61.72 -64.41 10.98
CA LYS A 8 61.93 -63.07 10.40
C LYS A 8 60.57 -62.45 9.97
N CYS A 9 60.45 -61.12 10.13
CA CYS A 9 59.77 -60.09 9.29
C CYS A 9 58.30 -60.29 8.82
N ALA A 10 57.39 -59.30 8.79
CA ALA A 10 57.51 -57.84 8.77
C ALA A 10 56.20 -57.12 9.20
N PHE A 11 56.37 -55.93 9.80
CA PHE A 11 55.50 -54.73 9.90
C PHE A 11 53.96 -54.84 9.98
N LEU A 12 53.43 -54.43 11.15
CA LEU A 12 52.02 -54.13 11.45
C LEU A 12 51.81 -52.60 11.50
N LEU A 13 50.78 -52.11 10.80
CA LEU A 13 50.17 -50.78 11.03
C LEU A 13 49.13 -50.93 12.16
N ALA A 14 49.18 -50.06 13.16
CA ALA A 14 48.22 -50.04 14.26
C ALA A 14 46.92 -49.33 13.87
N VAL A 15 45.78 -50.00 14.05
CA VAL A 15 44.44 -49.40 14.07
C VAL A 15 43.87 -49.61 15.47
N ALA A 16 43.62 -48.52 16.19
CA ALA A 16 42.95 -48.54 17.48
C ALA A 16 41.43 -48.48 17.25
N THR A 17 40.72 -49.43 17.84
CA THR A 17 39.27 -49.61 17.80
C THR A 17 38.58 -48.71 18.83
N SER A 18 37.61 -47.90 18.39
CA SER A 18 36.69 -47.17 19.25
C SER A 18 35.31 -47.85 19.29
N PHE A 19 34.82 -48.11 20.50
CA PHE A 19 33.48 -48.61 20.79
C PHE A 19 32.39 -47.62 20.32
N SER A 20 31.42 -48.11 19.55
CA SER A 20 30.25 -47.34 19.12
C SER A 20 29.15 -47.40 20.17
N LEU A 21 28.83 -46.27 20.80
CA LEU A 21 27.54 -46.07 21.46
C LEU A 21 26.49 -45.80 20.36
N HIS A 22 25.47 -46.64 20.26
CA HIS A 22 24.27 -46.33 19.49
C HIS A 22 23.46 -45.25 20.21
N THR A 23 23.68 -43.99 19.83
CA THR A 23 22.67 -42.95 19.98
C THR A 23 21.61 -43.19 18.92
N SER A 24 20.38 -43.51 19.34
CA SER A 24 19.20 -43.44 18.49
C SER A 24 19.05 -42.02 17.98
N VAL A 25 19.38 -41.80 16.71
CA VAL A 25 19.03 -40.57 15.99
C VAL A 25 17.51 -40.52 15.91
N SER A 26 16.90 -39.54 16.57
CA SER A 26 15.50 -39.18 16.34
C SER A 26 15.35 -38.87 14.85
N HIS A 27 14.36 -39.49 14.19
CA HIS A 27 14.02 -39.18 12.81
C HIS A 27 13.76 -37.67 12.70
N CYS A 28 14.68 -36.96 12.05
CA CYS A 28 14.51 -35.55 11.71
C CYS A 28 13.43 -35.48 10.61
N ASP A 29 12.47 -34.57 10.75
CA ASP A 29 11.42 -34.27 9.76
C ASP A 29 12.02 -33.94 8.39
N SER A 30 12.29 -34.94 7.55
CA SER A 30 12.94 -34.78 6.24
C SER A 30 12.01 -34.28 5.13
N ASP A 31 10.71 -34.16 5.41
CA ASP A 31 9.67 -34.02 4.38
C ASP A 31 9.07 -32.60 4.30
N TRP A 32 9.53 -31.65 5.12
CA TRP A 32 9.07 -30.26 5.06
C TRP A 32 9.86 -29.44 4.02
N PRO A 33 9.21 -28.69 3.11
CA PRO A 33 9.91 -27.89 2.10
C PRO A 33 10.72 -26.74 2.71
N GLN A 34 11.83 -26.41 2.07
CA GLN A 34 12.66 -25.25 2.43
C GLN A 34 12.04 -23.96 1.87
N LEU A 35 11.10 -23.39 2.62
CA LEU A 35 10.44 -22.14 2.29
C LEU A 35 11.25 -20.95 2.82
N THR A 36 11.63 -20.03 1.94
CA THR A 36 12.50 -18.88 2.26
C THR A 36 11.93 -17.57 1.72
N GLY A 37 12.27 -16.44 2.34
CA GLY A 37 11.84 -15.12 1.89
C GLY A 37 10.50 -14.67 2.51
N PRO A 38 10.03 -13.46 2.18
CA PRO A 38 8.74 -12.96 2.66
C PRO A 38 7.60 -13.82 2.15
N TYR A 39 6.46 -13.83 2.85
CA TYR A 39 5.24 -14.50 2.40
C TYR A 39 5.44 -15.98 2.02
N LEU A 40 6.24 -16.71 2.81
CA LEU A 40 6.59 -18.12 2.60
C LEU A 40 7.30 -18.41 1.26
N GLY A 41 7.82 -17.38 0.59
CA GLY A 41 8.48 -17.49 -0.70
C GLY A 41 7.53 -17.56 -1.89
N GLN A 42 6.22 -17.31 -1.70
CA GLN A 42 5.27 -17.19 -2.80
C GLN A 42 5.49 -15.86 -3.54
N ASN A 43 5.37 -15.87 -4.86
CA ASN A 43 5.39 -14.64 -5.66
C ASN A 43 4.18 -13.76 -5.28
N PRO A 44 4.35 -12.44 -5.12
CA PRO A 44 3.24 -11.54 -4.84
C PRO A 44 2.06 -11.66 -5.81
N PRO A 45 0.81 -11.54 -5.34
CA PRO A 45 -0.37 -11.59 -6.17
C PRO A 45 -0.50 -10.29 -6.97
N GLY A 46 -1.25 -10.35 -8.08
CA GLY A 46 -1.71 -9.17 -8.79
C GLY A 46 -3.04 -8.64 -8.23
N LYS A 47 -3.81 -7.96 -9.09
CA LYS A 47 -5.14 -7.42 -8.75
C LYS A 47 -6.25 -8.46 -8.68
N ALA A 48 -5.98 -9.71 -9.05
CA ALA A 48 -6.93 -10.81 -8.94
C ALA A 48 -6.52 -11.72 -7.77
N ALA A 49 -7.46 -12.08 -6.92
CA ALA A 49 -7.19 -12.91 -5.75
C ALA A 49 -6.72 -14.32 -6.14
N GLU A 50 -5.72 -14.81 -5.43
CA GLU A 50 -5.16 -16.16 -5.57
C GLU A 50 -5.03 -16.84 -4.20
N ILE A 51 -4.87 -18.17 -4.18
CA ILE A 51 -4.68 -18.93 -2.94
C ILE A 51 -3.31 -18.60 -2.35
N PHE A 52 -3.28 -18.34 -1.05
CA PHE A 52 -2.05 -18.15 -0.30
C PHE A 52 -1.46 -19.49 0.16
N ALA A 53 -0.17 -19.67 -0.11
CA ALA A 53 0.67 -20.81 0.22
C ALA A 53 -0.02 -22.17 0.02
N PRO A 54 -0.42 -22.52 -1.22
CA PRO A 54 -1.18 -23.73 -1.51
C PRO A 54 -0.41 -25.00 -1.13
N GLY A 55 -1.08 -25.92 -0.42
CA GLY A 55 -0.51 -27.15 0.11
C GLY A 55 0.40 -26.98 1.35
N ILE A 56 0.60 -25.74 1.82
CA ILE A 56 1.45 -25.39 2.95
C ILE A 56 0.61 -24.78 4.08
N ILE A 57 -0.18 -23.77 3.76
CA ILE A 57 -1.15 -23.12 4.65
C ILE A 57 -2.56 -23.54 4.24
N SER A 58 -2.96 -23.25 3.00
CA SER A 58 -4.26 -23.64 2.46
C SER A 58 -4.17 -25.09 1.97
N THR A 59 -4.79 -26.02 2.71
CA THR A 59 -4.72 -27.47 2.49
C THR A 59 -6.08 -28.04 2.14
N ASP A 60 -6.24 -29.37 2.14
CA ASP A 60 -7.56 -30.00 1.97
C ASP A 60 -8.47 -29.83 3.21
N ALA A 61 -7.93 -29.31 4.32
CA ALA A 61 -8.69 -28.98 5.51
C ALA A 61 -9.30 -27.57 5.41
N SER A 62 -9.78 -27.03 6.54
CA SER A 62 -10.34 -25.68 6.58
C SER A 62 -9.36 -24.78 7.32
N GLU A 63 -8.82 -23.79 6.59
CA GLU A 63 -7.95 -22.73 7.11
C GLU A 63 -8.56 -21.37 6.82
N ILE A 64 -8.80 -20.61 7.88
CA ILE A 64 -9.44 -19.32 7.81
C ILE A 64 -8.72 -18.32 8.72
N ASN A 65 -8.95 -17.03 8.51
CA ASN A 65 -8.65 -15.95 9.45
C ASN A 65 -7.16 -15.89 9.77
N SER A 66 -6.43 -15.02 9.07
CA SER A 66 -4.98 -14.97 9.19
C SER A 66 -4.46 -13.59 9.58
N VAL A 67 -3.25 -13.58 10.16
CA VAL A 67 -2.55 -12.36 10.51
C VAL A 67 -1.03 -12.61 10.51
N PHE A 68 -0.27 -11.67 9.93
CA PHE A 68 1.18 -11.62 10.09
C PHE A 68 1.55 -10.86 11.37
N SER A 69 2.66 -11.22 12.01
CA SER A 69 3.31 -10.34 13.01
C SER A 69 3.65 -9.00 12.37
N PRO A 70 3.72 -7.89 13.14
CA PRO A 70 4.14 -6.60 12.61
C PRO A 70 5.49 -6.64 11.87
N GLU A 71 6.40 -7.52 12.29
CA GLU A 71 7.71 -7.74 11.69
C GLU A 71 7.68 -8.63 10.43
N GLY A 72 6.54 -9.27 10.12
CA GLY A 72 6.35 -10.15 8.96
C GLY A 72 7.05 -11.51 9.06
N ASP A 73 7.54 -11.87 10.24
CA ASP A 73 8.33 -13.08 10.53
C ASP A 73 7.53 -14.22 11.18
N GLU A 74 6.27 -13.99 11.51
CA GLU A 74 5.33 -14.98 12.02
C GLU A 74 4.01 -14.87 11.27
N PHE A 75 3.40 -16.00 10.93
CA PHE A 75 2.08 -16.05 10.31
C PHE A 75 1.17 -16.95 11.12
N TYR A 76 0.06 -16.37 11.59
CA TYR A 76 -0.95 -17.06 12.38
C TYR A 76 -2.21 -17.23 11.56
N PHE A 77 -2.87 -18.36 11.72
CA PHE A 77 -4.13 -18.66 11.06
C PHE A 77 -4.97 -19.62 11.90
N THR A 78 -6.28 -19.64 11.68
CA THR A 78 -7.18 -20.60 12.32
C THR A 78 -7.34 -21.84 11.44
N ALA A 79 -7.18 -23.03 12.01
CA ALA A 79 -7.37 -24.29 11.30
C ALA A 79 -8.18 -25.29 12.13
N TRP A 80 -8.96 -26.14 11.46
CA TRP A 80 -9.59 -27.30 12.11
C TRP A 80 -8.65 -28.50 12.08
N ILE A 81 -8.40 -29.09 13.26
CA ILE A 81 -7.57 -30.28 13.42
C ILE A 81 -8.47 -31.44 13.92
N PRO A 82 -8.56 -32.57 13.19
CA PRO A 82 -9.51 -33.64 13.49
C PRO A 82 -9.52 -34.11 14.95
N GLU A 83 -8.35 -34.23 15.58
CA GLU A 83 -8.20 -34.77 16.94
C GLU A 83 -8.31 -33.71 18.04
N THR A 84 -8.05 -32.43 17.72
CA THR A 84 -7.90 -31.37 18.74
C THR A 84 -8.86 -30.20 18.57
N GLY A 85 -9.74 -30.26 17.57
CA GLY A 85 -10.68 -29.22 17.24
C GLY A 85 -10.03 -28.02 16.55
N THR A 86 -10.68 -26.87 16.62
CA THR A 86 -10.18 -25.65 15.99
C THR A 86 -9.08 -25.03 16.83
N LYS A 87 -7.98 -24.67 16.16
CA LYS A 87 -6.76 -24.13 16.76
C LYS A 87 -6.27 -22.92 15.99
N ILE A 88 -5.58 -22.03 16.70
CA ILE A 88 -4.71 -21.03 16.09
C ILE A 88 -3.35 -21.67 15.87
N MET A 89 -2.95 -21.74 14.60
CA MET A 89 -1.70 -22.27 14.11
C MET A 89 -0.70 -21.14 13.89
N VAL A 90 0.59 -21.46 13.93
CA VAL A 90 1.68 -20.52 13.65
C VAL A 90 2.80 -21.18 12.85
N THR A 91 3.29 -20.49 11.82
CA THR A 91 4.59 -20.71 11.19
C THR A 91 5.50 -19.51 11.45
N ARG A 92 6.82 -19.75 11.54
CA ARG A 92 7.82 -18.74 11.91
C ARG A 92 8.99 -18.77 10.96
N LEU A 93 9.45 -17.59 10.55
CA LEU A 93 10.67 -17.37 9.82
C LEU A 93 11.84 -17.26 10.81
N SER A 94 12.75 -18.24 10.79
CA SER A 94 13.98 -18.22 11.59
C SER A 94 15.12 -18.76 10.75
N ASP A 95 16.30 -18.14 10.85
CA ASP A 95 17.46 -18.50 10.03
C ASP A 95 17.13 -18.57 8.52
N ARG A 96 16.29 -17.64 8.05
CA ARG A 96 15.77 -17.51 6.68
C ARG A 96 14.83 -18.63 6.20
N LEU A 97 14.42 -19.54 7.08
CA LEU A 97 13.51 -20.65 6.77
C LEU A 97 12.20 -20.55 7.56
N TRP A 98 11.08 -20.80 6.88
CA TRP A 98 9.79 -20.95 7.53
C TRP A 98 9.61 -22.35 8.11
N SER A 99 9.20 -22.42 9.38
CA SER A 99 8.92 -23.68 10.07
C SER A 99 7.61 -24.32 9.61
N LYS A 100 7.48 -25.64 9.76
CA LYS A 100 6.16 -26.30 9.66
C LYS A 100 5.15 -25.68 10.62
N PRO A 101 3.90 -25.40 10.19
CA PRO A 101 2.86 -24.90 11.07
C PRO A 101 2.62 -25.81 12.27
N LYS A 102 2.42 -25.20 13.44
CA LYS A 102 2.05 -25.89 14.69
C LYS A 102 1.09 -25.04 15.49
N ALA A 103 0.34 -25.64 16.41
CA ALA A 103 -0.54 -24.87 17.30
C ALA A 103 0.27 -23.84 18.10
N ALA A 104 -0.25 -22.61 18.18
CA ALA A 104 0.30 -21.56 19.03
C ALA A 104 0.21 -21.98 20.50
N SER A 105 1.20 -21.61 21.32
CA SER A 105 1.30 -22.09 22.70
C SER A 105 0.11 -21.70 23.58
N PHE A 106 -0.53 -20.56 23.32
CA PHE A 106 -1.74 -20.11 24.02
C PHE A 106 -3.05 -20.76 23.50
N SER A 107 -2.99 -21.44 22.35
CA SER A 107 -4.15 -22.05 21.67
C SER A 107 -4.51 -23.42 22.26
N THR A 108 -4.72 -23.47 23.57
CA THR A 108 -4.94 -24.72 24.31
C THR A 108 -6.38 -25.22 24.23
N HIS A 109 -7.35 -24.40 23.84
CA HIS A 109 -8.77 -24.76 23.77
C HIS A 109 -9.20 -25.17 22.34
N PRO A 110 -10.16 -26.08 22.12
CA PRO A 110 -10.59 -26.53 20.78
C PRO A 110 -11.47 -25.53 20.01
N THR A 111 -11.55 -24.27 20.47
CA THR A 111 -12.39 -23.22 19.89
C THR A 111 -11.63 -21.91 19.74
N ASP A 112 -10.30 -21.94 19.76
CA ASP A 112 -9.49 -20.72 19.66
C ASP A 112 -9.41 -20.31 18.19
N VAL A 113 -9.84 -19.08 17.89
CA VAL A 113 -9.99 -18.55 16.51
C VAL A 113 -9.66 -17.05 16.46
N ASP A 114 -9.56 -16.50 15.25
CA ASP A 114 -9.46 -15.05 14.98
C ASP A 114 -8.23 -14.36 15.60
N PRO A 115 -7.00 -14.80 15.31
CA PRO A 115 -5.81 -14.14 15.84
C PRO A 115 -5.68 -12.71 15.29
N ALA A 116 -5.33 -11.77 16.17
CA ALA A 116 -5.05 -10.38 15.79
C ALA A 116 -3.96 -9.76 16.67
N PHE A 117 -3.01 -9.06 16.06
CA PHE A 117 -1.91 -8.43 16.79
C PHE A 117 -2.26 -7.03 17.28
N SER A 118 -1.74 -6.65 18.45
CA SER A 118 -1.49 -5.25 18.75
C SER A 118 -0.43 -4.68 17.80
N HIS A 119 -0.53 -3.38 17.52
CA HIS A 119 0.41 -2.69 16.63
C HIS A 119 1.89 -2.92 16.99
N ASP A 120 2.21 -3.02 18.29
CA ASP A 120 3.58 -3.22 18.78
C ASP A 120 4.02 -4.70 18.84
N GLY A 121 3.18 -5.64 18.39
CA GLY A 121 3.49 -7.08 18.36
C GLY A 121 3.54 -7.74 19.74
N LYS A 122 3.31 -7.00 20.82
CA LYS A 122 3.45 -7.49 22.21
C LYS A 122 2.23 -8.21 22.73
N ARG A 123 1.09 -8.10 22.06
CA ARG A 123 -0.16 -8.76 22.43
C ARG A 123 -0.82 -9.37 21.22
N LEU A 124 -1.35 -10.57 21.39
CA LEU A 124 -2.20 -11.23 20.40
C LEU A 124 -3.58 -11.45 21.01
N PHE A 125 -4.60 -10.88 20.38
CA PHE A 125 -6.01 -11.05 20.69
C PHE A 125 -6.60 -12.20 19.89
N PHE A 126 -7.60 -12.87 20.45
CA PHE A 126 -8.30 -13.96 19.79
C PHE A 126 -9.66 -14.23 20.43
N SER A 127 -10.53 -14.95 19.73
CA SER A 127 -11.87 -15.33 20.20
C SER A 127 -11.84 -16.75 20.78
N SER A 128 -12.53 -16.99 21.90
CA SER A 128 -12.60 -18.32 22.50
C SER A 128 -13.87 -18.54 23.33
N ARG A 129 -14.30 -19.80 23.44
CA ARG A 129 -15.40 -20.25 24.33
C ARG A 129 -14.89 -20.87 25.62
N ARG A 130 -13.61 -20.72 25.92
CA ARG A 130 -13.01 -21.22 27.15
C ARG A 130 -13.72 -20.61 28.39
N PRO A 131 -13.71 -21.31 29.55
CA PRO A 131 -14.37 -20.83 30.75
C PRO A 131 -13.84 -19.46 31.19
N ARG A 132 -14.74 -18.55 31.62
CA ARG A 132 -14.33 -17.26 32.18
C ARG A 132 -13.68 -17.47 33.57
N PRO A 133 -12.91 -16.48 34.07
CA PRO A 133 -12.39 -16.56 35.43
C PRO A 133 -13.49 -16.84 36.47
N GLY A 134 -13.40 -17.96 37.16
CA GLY A 134 -14.39 -18.40 38.16
C GLY A 134 -15.48 -19.35 37.63
N GLU A 135 -15.53 -19.62 36.33
CA GLU A 135 -16.42 -20.61 35.71
C GLU A 135 -15.67 -21.93 35.48
N ALA A 136 -16.36 -23.07 35.65
CA ALA A 136 -15.76 -24.40 35.51
C ALA A 136 -16.02 -25.05 34.14
N GLU A 137 -17.09 -24.64 33.46
CA GLU A 137 -17.55 -25.28 32.23
C GLU A 137 -17.26 -24.42 31.00
N VAL A 138 -16.98 -25.10 29.89
CA VAL A 138 -16.85 -24.46 28.57
C VAL A 138 -18.19 -23.86 28.19
N ARG A 139 -18.16 -22.70 27.54
CA ARG A 139 -19.40 -22.07 27.07
C ARG A 139 -19.95 -22.81 25.86
N GLU A 140 -21.19 -23.29 25.96
CA GLU A 140 -21.92 -23.91 24.85
C GLU A 140 -22.11 -22.93 23.66
N ALA A 141 -22.26 -21.63 23.95
CA ALA A 141 -22.45 -20.59 22.96
C ALA A 141 -21.85 -19.24 23.39
N GLY A 142 -21.57 -18.41 22.39
CA GLY A 142 -21.00 -17.07 22.54
C GLY A 142 -19.48 -17.13 22.75
N PHE A 143 -18.74 -16.51 21.83
CA PHE A 143 -17.31 -16.29 22.00
C PHE A 143 -17.08 -15.04 22.84
N ASP A 144 -16.05 -15.06 23.67
CA ASP A 144 -15.47 -13.86 24.28
C ASP A 144 -14.13 -13.55 23.62
N LEU A 145 -13.69 -12.29 23.71
CA LEU A 145 -12.33 -11.90 23.35
C LEU A 145 -11.36 -12.18 24.51
N TRP A 146 -10.22 -12.76 24.15
CA TRP A 146 -9.09 -13.13 25.00
C TRP A 146 -7.80 -12.54 24.41
N PHE A 147 -6.73 -12.55 25.19
CA PHE A 147 -5.42 -12.17 24.69
C PHE A 147 -4.28 -12.98 25.34
N ALA A 148 -3.12 -13.01 24.70
CA ALA A 148 -1.86 -13.45 25.28
C ALA A 148 -0.80 -12.36 25.09
N ASP A 149 0.02 -12.14 26.11
CA ASP A 149 1.13 -11.16 26.07
C ASP A 149 2.44 -11.86 25.73
N ARG A 150 3.27 -11.21 24.90
CA ARG A 150 4.60 -11.69 24.56
C ARG A 150 5.54 -11.42 25.73
N THR A 151 6.20 -12.47 26.20
CA THR A 151 7.19 -12.44 27.27
C THR A 151 8.55 -12.89 26.76
N ALA A 152 9.60 -12.75 27.59
CA ALA A 152 10.92 -13.29 27.26
C ALA A 152 10.94 -14.82 27.06
N ALA A 153 9.97 -15.54 27.61
CA ALA A 153 9.83 -16.99 27.47
C ALA A 153 8.87 -17.42 26.34
N GLY A 154 8.36 -16.47 25.54
CA GLY A 154 7.29 -16.70 24.55
C GLY A 154 5.96 -16.11 24.99
N TRP A 155 4.86 -16.54 24.37
CA TRP A 155 3.52 -16.07 24.74
C TRP A 155 3.13 -16.53 26.16
N SER A 156 2.45 -15.66 26.89
CA SER A 156 1.79 -16.02 28.14
C SER A 156 0.66 -17.01 27.92
N GLU A 157 0.15 -17.57 29.02
CA GLU A 157 -1.19 -18.16 29.02
C GLU A 157 -2.24 -17.11 28.62
N ALA A 158 -3.36 -17.59 28.11
CA ALA A 158 -4.47 -16.73 27.71
C ALA A 158 -5.11 -16.02 28.90
N GLN A 159 -5.50 -14.77 28.67
CA GLN A 159 -6.11 -13.88 29.63
C GLN A 159 -7.44 -13.35 29.12
N TYR A 160 -8.44 -13.33 30.00
CA TYR A 160 -9.76 -12.82 29.69
C TYR A 160 -9.70 -11.30 29.51
N LEU A 161 -10.20 -10.77 28.39
CA LEU A 161 -10.13 -9.33 28.12
C LEU A 161 -10.92 -8.48 29.13
N GLY A 162 -11.96 -9.08 29.73
CA GLY A 162 -12.78 -8.45 30.75
C GLY A 162 -14.19 -8.09 30.29
N PRO A 163 -15.08 -7.79 31.25
CA PRO A 163 -16.52 -7.62 30.99
C PRO A 163 -16.90 -6.27 30.38
N VAL A 164 -15.95 -5.34 30.22
CA VAL A 164 -16.22 -4.05 29.56
C VAL A 164 -16.47 -4.25 28.07
N VAL A 165 -15.65 -5.08 27.43
CA VAL A 165 -15.79 -5.41 26.01
C VAL A 165 -16.71 -6.62 25.83
N ASN A 166 -16.51 -7.67 26.63
CA ASN A 166 -17.30 -8.90 26.53
C ASN A 166 -18.69 -8.70 27.15
N SER A 167 -19.75 -8.82 26.35
CA SER A 167 -21.13 -8.42 26.74
C SER A 167 -21.97 -9.52 27.38
N GLY A 168 -21.43 -10.74 27.49
CA GLY A 168 -22.22 -11.93 27.82
C GLY A 168 -22.71 -12.69 26.58
N GLU A 169 -22.91 -11.99 25.47
CA GLU A 169 -23.24 -12.56 24.15
C GLU A 169 -21.97 -12.98 23.38
N SER A 170 -22.00 -13.02 22.05
CA SER A 170 -20.85 -13.37 21.22
C SER A 170 -20.10 -12.13 20.72
N GLN A 171 -18.77 -12.14 20.88
CA GLN A 171 -17.80 -11.22 20.27
C GLN A 171 -16.75 -12.02 19.52
N VAL A 172 -16.47 -11.66 18.28
CA VAL A 172 -15.49 -12.35 17.42
C VAL A 172 -14.72 -11.36 16.55
N TYR A 173 -13.67 -11.84 15.89
CA TYR A 173 -12.91 -11.14 14.85
C TYR A 173 -12.47 -9.73 15.23
N SER A 174 -11.57 -9.64 16.22
CA SER A 174 -11.03 -8.35 16.65
C SER A 174 -9.89 -7.87 15.76
N THR A 175 -9.77 -6.55 15.56
CA THR A 175 -8.61 -5.89 14.97
C THR A 175 -8.21 -4.67 15.81
N VAL A 176 -6.92 -4.31 15.77
CA VAL A 176 -6.33 -3.32 16.68
C VAL A 176 -5.71 -2.18 15.88
N THR A 177 -6.06 -0.95 16.25
CA THR A 177 -5.51 0.26 15.62
C THR A 177 -4.17 0.67 16.23
N GLN A 178 -3.49 1.64 15.62
CA GLN A 178 -2.24 2.21 16.15
C GLN A 178 -2.44 2.86 17.53
N THR A 179 -3.63 3.43 17.79
CA THR A 179 -4.00 3.99 19.11
C THR A 179 -4.37 2.90 20.13
N GLY A 180 -4.41 1.63 19.69
CA GLY A 180 -4.78 0.48 20.50
C GLY A 180 -6.29 0.31 20.69
N ALA A 181 -7.12 1.03 19.92
CA ALA A 181 -8.56 0.78 19.89
C ALA A 181 -8.85 -0.59 19.28
N LEU A 182 -9.88 -1.27 19.80
CA LEU A 182 -10.37 -2.55 19.27
C LEU A 182 -11.57 -2.31 18.37
N TYR A 183 -11.55 -2.90 17.19
CA TYR A 183 -12.72 -3.07 16.33
C TYR A 183 -13.08 -4.55 16.30
N PHE A 184 -14.35 -4.90 16.38
CA PHE A 184 -14.77 -6.30 16.46
C PHE A 184 -16.24 -6.47 16.10
N GLN A 185 -16.62 -7.69 15.71
CA GLN A 185 -18.00 -8.07 15.52
C GLN A 185 -18.63 -8.45 16.87
N SER A 186 -19.86 -8.02 17.12
CA SER A 186 -20.61 -8.42 18.32
C SER A 186 -22.11 -8.56 18.04
N VAL A 187 -22.74 -9.49 18.77
CA VAL A 187 -24.20 -9.54 18.92
C VAL A 187 -24.56 -8.78 20.20
N ARG A 188 -25.44 -7.78 20.11
CA ARG A 188 -25.94 -7.01 21.27
C ARG A 188 -27.41 -6.69 21.09
N LYS A 189 -28.13 -6.49 22.21
CA LYS A 189 -29.58 -6.25 22.21
C LYS A 189 -29.98 -4.93 21.55
N ASP A 190 -29.08 -3.97 21.54
CA ASP A 190 -29.20 -2.63 20.96
C ASP A 190 -28.56 -2.52 19.56
N GLY A 191 -28.18 -3.65 18.96
CA GLY A 191 -27.68 -3.70 17.58
C GLY A 191 -28.76 -3.51 16.52
N TYR A 192 -28.32 -3.25 15.29
CA TYR A 192 -29.17 -3.10 14.10
C TYR A 192 -29.62 -4.44 13.54
N GLY A 193 -28.76 -5.45 13.55
CA GLY A 193 -29.01 -6.72 12.86
C GLY A 193 -28.61 -7.96 13.62
N LYS A 194 -28.23 -8.99 12.86
CA LYS A 194 -27.87 -10.32 13.39
C LYS A 194 -26.50 -10.33 14.05
N ALA A 195 -25.60 -9.48 13.55
CA ALA A 195 -24.32 -9.15 14.13
C ALA A 195 -23.88 -7.80 13.55
N ASP A 196 -23.27 -6.98 14.39
CA ASP A 196 -22.82 -5.64 14.00
C ASP A 196 -21.33 -5.47 14.31
N SER A 197 -20.70 -4.52 13.63
CA SER A 197 -19.36 -4.02 13.92
C SER A 197 -19.38 -2.94 15.00
N TYR A 198 -18.50 -3.09 15.98
CA TYR A 198 -18.30 -2.17 17.12
C TYR A 198 -16.85 -1.71 17.23
N ARG A 199 -16.65 -0.60 17.93
CA ARG A 199 -15.34 -0.08 18.35
C ARG A 199 -15.30 0.11 19.87
N SER A 200 -14.24 -0.36 20.52
CA SER A 200 -13.89 0.02 21.89
C SER A 200 -12.60 0.83 21.89
N ARG A 201 -12.69 2.11 22.28
CA ARG A 201 -11.53 2.99 22.41
C ARG A 201 -10.66 2.57 23.59
N ARG A 202 -9.36 2.85 23.51
CA ARG A 202 -8.42 2.59 24.61
C ARG A 202 -7.93 3.91 25.21
N VAL A 203 -8.33 4.19 26.45
CA VAL A 203 -8.01 5.43 27.16
C VAL A 203 -7.29 5.08 28.46
N GLY A 204 -6.12 5.68 28.69
CA GLY A 204 -5.31 5.38 29.88
C GLY A 204 -4.92 3.91 30.02
N GLY A 205 -4.80 3.18 28.90
CA GLY A 205 -4.50 1.76 28.86
C GLY A 205 -5.70 0.82 29.05
N VAL A 206 -6.90 1.36 29.25
CA VAL A 206 -8.14 0.60 29.54
C VAL A 206 -9.13 0.75 28.39
N TYR A 207 -9.75 -0.36 28.00
CA TYR A 207 -10.82 -0.39 27.01
C TYR A 207 -12.10 0.25 27.55
N GLN A 208 -12.76 1.05 26.71
CA GLN A 208 -14.02 1.71 27.02
C GLN A 208 -15.22 0.86 26.60
N ALA A 209 -16.42 1.26 27.02
CA ALA A 209 -17.65 0.64 26.55
C ALA A 209 -17.70 0.68 25.01
N PRO A 210 -18.06 -0.43 24.33
CA PRO A 210 -18.10 -0.48 22.87
C PRO A 210 -19.16 0.45 22.26
N GLU A 211 -18.76 1.19 21.23
CA GLU A 211 -19.58 2.05 20.38
C GLU A 211 -19.99 1.26 19.12
N ASN A 212 -21.27 1.25 18.76
CA ASN A 212 -21.72 0.70 17.47
C ASN A 212 -21.27 1.64 16.33
N LEU A 213 -20.80 1.10 15.19
CA LEU A 213 -20.35 1.93 14.05
C LEU A 213 -21.49 2.60 13.27
N GLY A 214 -22.74 2.40 13.68
CA GLY A 214 -23.92 3.07 13.13
C GLY A 214 -24.42 2.45 11.82
N PRO A 215 -25.51 3.01 11.27
CA PRO A 215 -26.29 2.40 10.19
C PRO A 215 -25.64 2.53 8.80
N VAL A 216 -24.51 3.25 8.71
CA VAL A 216 -23.72 3.32 7.47
C VAL A 216 -22.93 2.04 7.27
N ILE A 217 -22.46 1.44 8.36
CA ILE A 217 -21.72 0.19 8.37
C ILE A 217 -22.65 -0.98 8.66
N ASN A 218 -23.49 -0.87 9.68
CA ASN A 218 -24.35 -1.95 10.14
C ASN A 218 -25.75 -1.84 9.54
N SER A 219 -26.41 -2.98 9.30
CA SER A 219 -27.77 -3.06 8.79
C SER A 219 -28.58 -4.13 9.52
N GLU A 220 -29.74 -4.51 8.99
CA GLU A 220 -30.52 -5.65 9.52
C GLU A 220 -29.89 -7.02 9.19
N ASN A 221 -28.86 -7.03 8.34
CA ASN A 221 -28.19 -8.23 7.87
C ASN A 221 -27.13 -8.73 8.87
N TYR A 222 -26.17 -9.51 8.35
CA TYR A 222 -24.98 -9.92 9.09
C TYR A 222 -23.81 -9.11 8.55
N GLU A 223 -23.34 -8.16 9.34
CA GLU A 223 -22.07 -7.47 9.14
C GLU A 223 -21.06 -7.98 10.16
N GLY A 224 -19.99 -8.57 9.65
CA GLY A 224 -19.05 -9.29 10.47
C GLY A 224 -17.66 -9.29 9.89
N ASP A 225 -16.73 -9.85 10.65
CA ASP A 225 -15.34 -9.97 10.25
C ASP A 225 -14.75 -8.62 9.77
N ILE A 226 -14.45 -7.75 10.73
CA ILE A 226 -14.00 -6.37 10.45
C ILE A 226 -12.48 -6.23 10.54
N TYR A 227 -11.89 -5.76 9.45
CA TYR A 227 -10.57 -5.15 9.42
C TYR A 227 -10.67 -3.64 9.51
N ILE A 228 -9.86 -3.04 10.38
CA ILE A 228 -9.63 -1.59 10.46
C ILE A 228 -8.17 -1.29 10.10
N ALA A 229 -7.95 -0.30 9.23
CA ALA A 229 -6.61 0.19 8.97
C ALA A 229 -5.95 0.71 10.25
N ARG A 230 -4.62 0.60 10.36
CA ARG A 230 -3.87 1.01 11.58
C ARG A 230 -4.14 2.47 11.95
N ASP A 231 -4.25 3.35 10.96
CA ASP A 231 -4.56 4.77 11.09
C ASP A 231 -6.08 5.07 11.11
N GLU A 232 -6.90 4.02 11.08
CA GLU A 232 -8.36 4.07 11.02
C GLU A 232 -8.91 4.80 9.78
N SER A 233 -8.13 4.95 8.70
CA SER A 233 -8.53 5.68 7.48
C SER A 233 -9.56 4.94 6.63
N TYR A 234 -9.62 3.61 6.74
CA TYR A 234 -10.62 2.76 6.10
C TYR A 234 -10.87 1.50 6.92
N LEU A 235 -12.01 0.85 6.67
CA LEU A 235 -12.32 -0.49 7.16
C LEU A 235 -12.72 -1.39 5.99
N VAL A 236 -12.50 -2.68 6.14
CA VAL A 236 -13.04 -3.74 5.27
C VAL A 236 -13.89 -4.67 6.13
N VAL A 237 -15.09 -5.01 5.67
CA VAL A 237 -16.06 -5.81 6.42
C VAL A 237 -16.74 -6.83 5.51
N SER A 238 -16.99 -8.04 6.04
CA SER A 238 -17.78 -9.06 5.35
C SER A 238 -19.27 -8.80 5.58
N VAL A 239 -20.05 -8.79 4.50
CA VAL A 239 -21.49 -8.52 4.54
C VAL A 239 -22.27 -9.54 3.75
N ASN A 240 -23.36 -10.05 4.33
CA ASN A 240 -24.30 -10.94 3.66
C ASN A 240 -25.59 -10.19 3.28
N GLY A 241 -26.18 -10.52 2.14
CA GLY A 241 -27.57 -10.13 1.83
C GLY A 241 -27.74 -8.72 1.27
N ARG A 242 -26.67 -8.06 0.84
CA ARG A 242 -26.75 -6.81 0.07
C ARG A 242 -27.12 -7.08 -1.39
N GLN A 243 -27.85 -6.15 -2.00
CA GLN A 243 -28.33 -6.29 -3.38
C GLN A 243 -27.20 -6.34 -4.42
N ASP A 244 -26.07 -5.69 -4.13
CA ASP A 244 -24.87 -5.67 -4.97
C ASP A 244 -23.90 -6.83 -4.69
N SER A 245 -24.32 -7.82 -3.91
CA SER A 245 -23.52 -9.00 -3.61
C SER A 245 -23.38 -9.93 -4.83
N LEU A 246 -22.19 -10.52 -5.00
CA LEU A 246 -21.85 -11.50 -6.03
C LEU A 246 -22.18 -12.94 -5.62
N GLY A 247 -22.29 -13.20 -4.32
CA GLY A 247 -22.66 -14.48 -3.74
C GLY A 247 -22.41 -14.48 -2.24
N GLY A 248 -22.82 -15.57 -1.56
CA GLY A 248 -22.54 -15.81 -0.14
C GLY A 248 -22.53 -14.56 0.76
N ALA A 249 -21.36 -14.28 1.34
CA ALA A 249 -21.03 -12.99 1.93
C ALA A 249 -19.86 -12.41 1.13
N ASP A 250 -19.83 -11.10 0.98
CA ASP A 250 -18.82 -10.38 0.20
C ASP A 250 -18.02 -9.42 1.08
N LEU A 251 -16.81 -9.08 0.65
CA LEU A 251 -16.00 -8.03 1.28
C LEU A 251 -16.36 -6.65 0.70
N TYR A 252 -16.62 -5.73 1.62
CA TYR A 252 -16.93 -4.33 1.34
C TYR A 252 -15.94 -3.41 2.06
N VAL A 253 -15.67 -2.24 1.47
CA VAL A 253 -14.83 -1.20 2.06
C VAL A 253 -15.64 0.05 2.39
N SER A 254 -15.28 0.71 3.49
CA SER A 254 -15.71 2.07 3.82
C SER A 254 -14.50 2.91 4.22
N PHE A 255 -14.54 4.20 3.89
CA PHE A 255 -13.49 5.16 4.18
C PHE A 255 -13.95 6.12 5.27
N ARG A 256 -13.02 6.53 6.13
CA ARG A 256 -13.31 7.46 7.21
C ARG A 256 -13.09 8.90 6.75
N GLY A 257 -14.08 9.75 6.97
CA GLY A 257 -14.00 11.20 6.83
C GLY A 257 -13.31 11.86 8.03
N ARG A 258 -12.99 13.15 7.89
CA ARG A 258 -12.32 13.94 8.96
C ARG A 258 -13.18 14.15 10.20
N ASP A 259 -14.50 14.01 10.07
CA ASP A 259 -15.51 14.18 11.12
C ASP A 259 -15.85 12.87 11.85
N ASP A 260 -15.03 11.83 11.72
CA ASP A 260 -15.29 10.46 12.22
C ASP A 260 -16.49 9.77 11.53
N SER A 261 -16.99 10.32 10.40
CA SER A 261 -18.01 9.65 9.59
C SER A 261 -17.41 8.57 8.71
N TRP A 262 -18.21 7.56 8.39
CA TRP A 262 -17.88 6.51 7.43
C TRP A 262 -18.60 6.78 6.10
N THR A 263 -17.97 6.47 4.97
CA THR A 263 -18.67 6.44 3.67
C THR A 263 -19.59 5.22 3.59
N PRO A 264 -20.61 5.22 2.71
CA PRO A 264 -21.35 4.01 2.40
C PRO A 264 -20.43 2.86 1.96
N LEU A 265 -20.76 1.64 2.36
CA LEU A 265 -20.03 0.43 1.97
C LEU A 265 -20.02 0.26 0.45
N LYS A 266 -18.82 0.04 -0.11
CA LYS A 266 -18.59 -0.26 -1.53
C LYS A 266 -18.08 -1.69 -1.69
N ASN A 267 -18.72 -2.48 -2.57
CA ASN A 267 -18.30 -3.85 -2.87
C ASN A 267 -16.91 -3.83 -3.53
N LEU A 268 -15.99 -4.72 -3.09
CA LEU A 268 -14.63 -4.82 -3.66
C LEU A 268 -14.57 -5.48 -5.05
N GLY A 269 -15.71 -5.90 -5.60
CA GLY A 269 -15.85 -6.43 -6.96
C GLY A 269 -15.33 -7.85 -7.13
N SER A 270 -15.49 -8.40 -8.33
CA SER A 270 -15.18 -9.81 -8.65
C SER A 270 -13.70 -10.16 -8.67
N ALA A 271 -12.82 -9.16 -8.58
CA ALA A 271 -11.39 -9.37 -8.43
C ALA A 271 -11.04 -9.87 -7.01
N VAL A 272 -11.85 -9.47 -6.02
CA VAL A 272 -11.75 -9.89 -4.63
C VAL A 272 -12.82 -10.90 -4.28
N ASN A 273 -14.09 -10.62 -4.59
CA ASN A 273 -15.26 -11.43 -4.23
C ASN A 273 -15.58 -12.50 -5.28
N SER A 274 -16.37 -13.50 -4.89
CA SER A 274 -16.77 -14.67 -5.68
C SER A 274 -18.28 -14.94 -5.57
N ASP A 275 -18.75 -16.03 -6.17
CA ASP A 275 -20.13 -16.51 -5.99
C ASP A 275 -20.32 -17.32 -4.68
N GLN A 276 -19.24 -17.56 -3.93
CA GLN A 276 -19.24 -18.23 -2.63
C GLN A 276 -19.11 -17.22 -1.48
N ARG A 277 -18.84 -17.71 -0.26
CA ARG A 277 -18.60 -16.83 0.91
C ARG A 277 -17.15 -16.35 0.92
N ASP A 278 -16.96 -15.04 0.92
CA ASP A 278 -15.71 -14.30 1.12
C ASP A 278 -15.78 -13.47 2.41
N PHE A 279 -14.80 -13.67 3.29
CA PHE A 279 -14.90 -13.24 4.68
C PHE A 279 -13.52 -13.09 5.32
N CYS A 280 -13.46 -12.59 6.55
CA CYS A 280 -12.22 -12.50 7.33
C CYS A 280 -11.08 -11.73 6.65
N PRO A 281 -11.32 -10.45 6.27
CA PRO A 281 -10.29 -9.59 5.69
C PRO A 281 -9.20 -9.25 6.71
N MET A 282 -7.95 -9.17 6.24
CA MET A 282 -6.80 -8.68 6.98
C MET A 282 -5.79 -8.08 6.00
N VAL A 283 -5.26 -6.89 6.26
CA VAL A 283 -4.18 -6.32 5.43
C VAL A 283 -2.82 -6.59 6.06
N SER A 284 -1.81 -6.85 5.22
CA SER A 284 -0.45 -7.13 5.66
C SER A 284 0.19 -5.95 6.43
N PRO A 285 1.17 -6.21 7.30
CA PRO A 285 1.90 -5.18 8.04
C PRO A 285 2.58 -4.11 7.18
N ASP A 286 2.89 -4.42 5.92
CA ASP A 286 3.50 -3.51 4.95
C ASP A 286 2.47 -2.81 4.04
N ASP A 287 1.17 -3.00 4.30
CA ASP A 287 0.03 -2.46 3.53
C ASP A 287 -0.05 -2.88 2.06
N LYS A 288 0.73 -3.88 1.64
CA LYS A 288 0.80 -4.30 0.24
C LYS A 288 -0.28 -5.28 -0.18
N TYR A 289 -0.78 -6.11 0.74
CA TYR A 289 -1.66 -7.22 0.39
C TYR A 289 -2.87 -7.30 1.31
N LEU A 290 -4.03 -7.52 0.71
CA LEU A 290 -5.25 -7.91 1.42
C LEU A 290 -5.34 -9.43 1.43
N PHE A 291 -5.31 -10.01 2.62
CA PHE A 291 -5.63 -11.41 2.89
C PHE A 291 -7.10 -11.55 3.27
N PHE A 292 -7.71 -12.66 2.89
CA PHE A 292 -9.08 -12.98 3.27
C PHE A 292 -9.31 -14.49 3.18
N SER A 293 -10.42 -14.97 3.74
CA SER A 293 -10.85 -16.35 3.62
C SER A 293 -11.96 -16.49 2.59
N SER A 294 -11.94 -17.58 1.82
CA SER A 294 -12.96 -17.85 0.81
C SER A 294 -13.37 -19.32 0.79
N LYS A 295 -14.64 -19.57 0.49
CA LYS A 295 -15.16 -20.90 0.16
C LYS A 295 -15.14 -21.23 -1.33
N ARG A 296 -14.50 -20.40 -2.17
CA ARG A 296 -14.42 -20.63 -3.62
C ARG A 296 -13.62 -21.88 -4.02
N ALA A 297 -12.74 -22.36 -3.14
CA ALA A 297 -11.85 -23.49 -3.39
C ALA A 297 -12.09 -24.71 -2.46
N GLY A 298 -13.11 -24.66 -1.59
CA GLY A 298 -13.35 -25.72 -0.62
C GLY A 298 -14.14 -25.25 0.60
N GLU A 299 -13.84 -25.84 1.76
CA GLU A 299 -14.55 -25.53 3.01
C GLU A 299 -14.03 -24.27 3.72
N GLY A 300 -12.89 -23.73 3.28
CA GLY A 300 -12.35 -22.43 3.66
C GLY A 300 -10.83 -22.41 3.47
N ASP A 301 -10.36 -21.54 2.58
CA ASP A 301 -8.94 -21.33 2.28
C ASP A 301 -8.56 -19.86 2.44
N ILE A 302 -7.27 -19.58 2.63
CA ILE A 302 -6.75 -18.22 2.70
C ILE A 302 -6.34 -17.76 1.30
N PHE A 303 -6.88 -16.63 0.88
CA PHE A 303 -6.58 -15.93 -0.35
C PHE A 303 -5.84 -14.63 -0.04
N TRP A 304 -5.13 -14.13 -1.05
CA TRP A 304 -4.50 -12.81 -1.01
C TRP A 304 -4.57 -12.12 -2.38
N VAL A 305 -4.53 -10.80 -2.35
CA VAL A 305 -4.60 -9.91 -3.52
C VAL A 305 -3.82 -8.64 -3.22
N ASP A 306 -3.36 -7.94 -4.26
CA ASP A 306 -2.77 -6.61 -4.14
C ASP A 306 -3.76 -5.64 -3.45
N ALA A 307 -3.31 -4.96 -2.38
CA ALA A 307 -4.17 -4.10 -1.57
C ALA A 307 -4.64 -2.82 -2.29
N SER A 308 -4.08 -2.49 -3.47
CA SER A 308 -4.56 -1.35 -4.28
C SER A 308 -6.02 -1.48 -4.69
N VAL A 309 -6.61 -2.69 -4.66
CA VAL A 309 -8.06 -2.89 -4.86
C VAL A 309 -8.91 -2.08 -3.87
N ILE A 310 -8.41 -1.84 -2.66
CA ILE A 310 -9.06 -1.01 -1.64
C ILE A 310 -9.08 0.44 -2.10
N GLN A 311 -7.93 0.98 -2.56
CA GLN A 311 -7.87 2.37 -3.03
C GLN A 311 -8.62 2.58 -4.35
N GLN A 312 -8.64 1.58 -5.23
CA GLN A 312 -9.47 1.60 -6.44
C GLN A 312 -10.96 1.75 -6.09
N ALA A 313 -11.45 1.03 -5.07
CA ALA A 313 -12.81 1.20 -4.57
C ALA A 313 -13.07 2.59 -3.96
N ARG A 314 -12.02 3.28 -3.47
CA ARG A 314 -12.13 4.70 -3.06
C ARG A 314 -12.46 5.61 -4.24
N GLY A 315 -12.05 5.24 -5.45
CA GLY A 315 -12.09 6.07 -6.64
C GLY A 315 -10.87 6.97 -6.80
N ARG A 316 -9.76 6.66 -6.13
CA ARG A 316 -8.50 7.44 -6.20
C ARG A 316 -7.57 6.95 -7.31
N LEU A 317 -6.75 7.85 -7.82
CA LEU A 317 -5.58 7.54 -8.67
C LEU A 317 -4.33 7.74 -7.82
N GLY A 318 -3.79 6.64 -7.27
CA GLY A 318 -2.67 6.72 -6.33
C GLY A 318 -3.01 7.56 -5.09
N HIS A 319 -2.27 8.65 -4.89
CA HIS A 319 -2.50 9.59 -3.80
C HIS A 319 -3.63 10.60 -4.12
N PHE A 320 -3.96 10.78 -5.40
CA PHE A 320 -4.88 11.79 -5.91
C PHE A 320 -6.35 11.37 -5.81
N ASN A 321 -7.24 12.31 -5.48
CA ASN A 321 -8.70 12.14 -5.53
C ASN A 321 -9.34 12.85 -6.73
N PRO A 322 -9.62 12.13 -7.84
CA PRO A 322 -10.34 12.68 -9.00
C PRO A 322 -11.66 13.34 -8.59
N GLY A 323 -12.00 14.44 -9.26
CA GLY A 323 -13.20 15.24 -9.02
C GLY A 323 -13.12 16.15 -7.80
N GLN A 324 -12.18 15.93 -6.87
CA GLN A 324 -12.04 16.73 -5.65
C GLN A 324 -10.71 17.49 -5.59
N ASP A 325 -9.60 16.84 -5.92
CA ASP A 325 -8.26 17.41 -5.84
C ASP A 325 -7.90 18.21 -7.09
N LEU A 326 -6.86 19.03 -6.99
CA LEU A 326 -6.27 19.81 -8.10
C LEU A 326 -4.84 19.34 -8.36
N PHE A 327 -4.55 19.01 -9.61
CA PHE A 327 -3.21 18.69 -10.09
C PHE A 327 -2.56 19.89 -10.78
N LEU A 328 -1.37 20.28 -10.34
CA LEU A 328 -0.60 21.42 -10.86
C LEU A 328 0.75 20.93 -11.41
N PRO A 329 0.82 20.50 -12.68
CA PRO A 329 2.11 20.26 -13.32
C PRO A 329 2.76 21.60 -13.65
N GLN A 330 3.93 21.86 -13.06
CA GLN A 330 4.69 23.08 -13.25
C GLN A 330 6.00 22.75 -13.95
N PHE A 331 6.21 23.37 -15.11
CA PHE A 331 7.37 23.18 -15.97
C PHE A 331 8.22 24.43 -15.97
N ASP A 332 9.51 24.30 -15.69
CA ASP A 332 10.46 25.42 -15.73
C ASP A 332 10.71 25.90 -17.17
N SER A 333 10.75 24.98 -18.13
CA SER A 333 11.07 25.13 -19.55
C SER A 333 12.32 26.00 -19.78
N LYS A 334 13.31 25.86 -18.89
CA LYS A 334 14.54 26.64 -18.84
C LYS A 334 15.64 25.87 -18.11
N THR A 335 16.81 25.65 -18.66
CA THR A 335 17.24 25.84 -20.05
C THR A 335 17.32 24.52 -20.82
N ASP A 336 17.12 23.40 -20.11
CA ASP A 336 16.94 22.08 -20.70
C ASP A 336 15.61 22.04 -21.47
N VAL A 337 15.54 21.14 -22.45
CA VAL A 337 14.42 20.96 -23.38
C VAL A 337 13.62 19.68 -23.10
N ASP A 338 14.05 18.88 -22.12
CA ASP A 338 13.33 17.72 -21.57
C ASP A 338 11.89 18.04 -21.19
N ASP A 339 11.67 19.20 -20.60
CA ASP A 339 10.36 19.70 -20.20
C ASP A 339 9.33 19.72 -21.34
N LEU A 340 9.77 19.86 -22.59
CA LEU A 340 8.88 19.80 -23.75
C LEU A 340 8.32 18.39 -23.96
N HIS A 341 9.15 17.37 -23.78
CA HIS A 341 8.67 15.99 -23.80
C HIS A 341 7.89 15.67 -22.51
N SER A 342 8.26 16.22 -21.36
CA SER A 342 7.51 16.08 -20.10
C SER A 342 6.09 16.64 -20.24
N VAL A 343 5.90 17.79 -20.90
CA VAL A 343 4.58 18.33 -21.26
C VAL A 343 3.77 17.33 -22.09
N ALA A 344 4.37 16.71 -23.12
CA ALA A 344 3.70 15.69 -23.94
C ALA A 344 3.41 14.40 -23.15
N GLY A 345 4.27 14.01 -22.22
CA GLY A 345 4.11 12.87 -21.33
C GLY A 345 2.96 13.06 -20.33
N VAL A 346 2.91 14.20 -19.63
CA VAL A 346 1.79 14.54 -18.74
C VAL A 346 0.48 14.62 -19.52
N ALA A 347 0.48 15.24 -20.71
CA ALA A 347 -0.71 15.26 -21.57
C ALA A 347 -1.17 13.86 -21.98
N THR A 348 -0.23 12.93 -22.20
CA THR A 348 -0.53 11.53 -22.50
C THR A 348 -1.27 10.86 -21.35
N MET A 349 -0.82 11.05 -20.10
CA MET A 349 -1.53 10.54 -18.91
C MET A 349 -2.93 11.14 -18.79
N LEU A 350 -3.04 12.47 -18.91
CA LEU A 350 -4.31 13.19 -18.71
C LEU A 350 -5.37 12.88 -19.79
N ARG A 351 -4.98 12.30 -20.93
CA ARG A 351 -5.91 11.86 -21.99
C ARG A 351 -6.41 10.44 -21.79
N ASP A 352 -5.81 9.66 -20.89
CA ASP A 352 -6.31 8.34 -20.53
C ASP A 352 -7.68 8.46 -19.83
N PRO A 353 -8.68 7.61 -20.17
CA PRO A 353 -10.01 7.67 -19.57
C PRO A 353 -10.04 7.65 -18.04
N ARG A 354 -9.03 7.03 -17.40
CA ARG A 354 -8.88 7.00 -15.94
C ARG A 354 -8.73 8.40 -15.34
N PHE A 355 -8.23 9.36 -16.11
CA PHE A 355 -7.98 10.74 -15.69
C PHE A 355 -9.12 11.69 -16.05
N SER A 356 -10.26 11.19 -16.52
CA SER A 356 -11.37 12.03 -16.99
C SER A 356 -11.95 12.99 -15.94
N GLU A 357 -11.82 12.67 -14.66
CA GLU A 357 -12.25 13.52 -13.53
C GLU A 357 -11.07 14.27 -12.87
N VAL A 358 -9.85 14.18 -13.38
CA VAL A 358 -8.71 14.92 -12.83
C VAL A 358 -8.85 16.40 -13.17
N ASN A 359 -9.05 17.22 -12.13
CA ASN A 359 -8.95 18.68 -12.28
C ASN A 359 -7.47 19.05 -12.32
N TYR A 360 -7.06 19.81 -13.32
CA TYR A 360 -5.67 20.24 -13.44
C TYR A 360 -5.54 21.64 -14.04
N HIS A 361 -4.38 22.26 -13.78
CA HIS A 361 -3.96 23.49 -14.44
C HIS A 361 -2.44 23.53 -14.56
N ALA A 362 -1.91 23.52 -15.79
CA ALA A 362 -0.48 23.49 -16.02
C ALA A 362 0.14 24.90 -15.91
N VAL A 363 1.43 24.98 -15.58
CA VAL A 363 2.17 26.24 -15.54
C VAL A 363 3.45 26.11 -16.34
N ALA A 364 3.66 27.01 -17.31
CA ALA A 364 4.93 27.15 -18.01
C ALA A 364 5.78 28.26 -17.37
N GLY A 365 7.10 28.09 -17.33
CA GLY A 365 8.01 29.12 -16.81
C GLY A 365 8.07 29.18 -15.29
N ALA A 366 7.83 28.06 -14.61
CA ALA A 366 7.92 27.93 -13.16
C ALA A 366 9.38 27.75 -12.68
N TYR A 367 10.32 28.50 -13.26
CA TYR A 367 11.75 28.40 -12.92
C TYR A 367 12.14 29.24 -11.70
N GLY A 368 13.25 28.82 -11.06
CA GLY A 368 13.88 29.49 -9.93
C GLY A 368 15.02 30.42 -10.34
N ILE A 369 16.16 30.30 -9.64
CA ILE A 369 17.36 31.14 -9.85
C ILE A 369 18.30 30.60 -10.92
N GLN A 370 17.90 29.54 -11.62
CA GLN A 370 18.67 28.94 -12.70
C GLN A 370 19.03 29.95 -13.81
N GLU A 371 20.27 29.87 -14.29
CA GLU A 371 20.75 30.62 -15.45
C GLU A 371 20.39 29.94 -16.79
N GLY A 372 20.47 30.69 -17.89
CA GLY A 372 20.17 30.18 -19.23
C GLY A 372 18.91 30.79 -19.85
N LEU A 373 18.47 30.22 -20.97
CA LEU A 373 17.39 30.79 -21.77
C LEU A 373 16.14 29.92 -21.72
N TYR A 374 15.01 30.56 -21.43
CA TYR A 374 13.69 29.95 -21.53
C TYR A 374 13.42 29.42 -22.95
N VAL A 375 12.66 28.33 -23.05
CA VAL A 375 12.27 27.68 -24.29
C VAL A 375 10.78 27.93 -24.56
N PRO A 376 10.43 28.87 -25.46
CA PRO A 376 9.04 29.24 -25.68
C PRO A 376 8.28 28.14 -26.42
N ALA A 377 7.23 27.60 -25.80
CA ALA A 377 6.41 26.53 -26.37
C ALA A 377 4.88 26.71 -26.24
N PRO A 378 4.29 27.93 -26.39
CA PRO A 378 2.86 28.13 -26.17
C PRO A 378 1.97 27.27 -27.07
N GLY A 379 2.42 26.95 -28.29
CA GLY A 379 1.71 26.03 -29.19
C GLY A 379 1.62 24.61 -28.63
N LEU A 380 2.65 24.13 -27.95
CA LEU A 380 2.67 22.81 -27.31
C LEU A 380 1.71 22.77 -26.11
N PHE A 381 1.77 23.79 -25.24
CA PHE A 381 0.86 23.89 -24.09
C PHE A 381 -0.61 23.96 -24.52
N ASN A 382 -0.92 24.70 -25.60
CA ASN A 382 -2.26 24.73 -26.18
C ASN A 382 -2.73 23.36 -26.69
N LEU A 383 -1.85 22.57 -27.33
CA LEU A 383 -2.18 21.21 -27.77
C LEU A 383 -2.32 20.23 -26.59
N ALA A 384 -1.49 20.39 -25.56
CA ALA A 384 -1.45 19.51 -24.39
C ALA A 384 -2.64 19.75 -23.44
N PHE A 385 -2.93 21.01 -23.12
CA PHE A 385 -3.81 21.38 -22.00
C PHE A 385 -4.99 22.27 -22.40
N GLY A 386 -5.08 22.69 -23.66
CA GLY A 386 -6.13 23.59 -24.14
C GLY A 386 -6.08 24.94 -23.42
N ALA A 387 -7.15 25.29 -22.71
CA ALA A 387 -7.25 26.53 -21.92
C ALA A 387 -6.78 26.38 -20.46
N ARG A 388 -6.38 25.17 -20.03
CA ARG A 388 -6.03 24.87 -18.62
C ARG A 388 -4.53 25.00 -18.36
N TRP A 389 -3.96 26.15 -18.71
CA TRP A 389 -2.58 26.46 -18.40
C TRP A 389 -2.33 27.97 -18.32
N SER A 390 -1.31 28.37 -17.55
CA SER A 390 -0.84 29.76 -17.49
C SER A 390 0.64 29.86 -17.90
N ASN A 391 1.02 30.99 -18.48
CA ASN A 391 2.40 31.29 -18.87
C ASN A 391 3.06 32.23 -17.85
N ALA A 392 3.73 31.68 -16.83
CA ALA A 392 4.39 32.47 -15.80
C ALA A 392 5.65 33.20 -16.29
N HIS A 393 6.22 32.78 -17.44
CA HIS A 393 7.34 33.48 -18.07
C HIS A 393 6.89 34.81 -18.71
N GLU A 394 5.77 34.80 -19.44
CA GLU A 394 5.24 36.00 -20.12
C GLU A 394 4.38 36.88 -19.22
N ASP A 395 3.60 36.29 -18.31
CA ASP A 395 2.69 36.99 -17.39
C ASP A 395 2.64 36.31 -16.01
N ARG A 396 3.70 36.52 -15.22
CA ARG A 396 3.80 35.95 -13.86
C ARG A 396 2.67 36.39 -12.94
N GLU A 397 2.26 37.66 -13.01
CA GLU A 397 1.20 38.18 -12.14
C GLU A 397 -0.15 37.53 -12.47
N GLY A 398 -0.50 37.44 -13.75
CA GLY A 398 -1.69 36.74 -14.21
C GLY A 398 -1.69 35.26 -13.84
N ALA A 399 -0.57 34.57 -14.05
CA ALA A 399 -0.41 33.17 -13.67
C ALA A 399 -0.58 32.95 -12.15
N LEU A 400 0.05 33.79 -11.32
CA LEU A 400 -0.11 33.72 -9.86
C LEU A 400 -1.56 33.98 -9.42
N ALA A 401 -2.23 34.96 -10.04
CA ALA A 401 -3.63 35.27 -9.73
C ALA A 401 -4.57 34.10 -10.08
N GLU A 402 -4.38 33.47 -11.23
CA GLU A 402 -5.17 32.33 -11.67
C GLU A 402 -4.92 31.09 -10.80
N VAL A 403 -3.64 30.71 -10.61
CA VAL A 403 -3.28 29.51 -9.83
C VAL A 403 -3.68 29.66 -8.37
N SER A 404 -3.40 30.81 -7.73
CA SER A 404 -3.79 31.01 -6.33
C SER A 404 -5.30 30.97 -6.13
N LYS A 405 -6.10 31.41 -7.11
CA LYS A 405 -7.56 31.29 -7.09
C LYS A 405 -8.01 29.83 -7.16
N LEU A 406 -7.50 29.05 -8.12
CA LEU A 406 -7.84 27.64 -8.27
C LEU A 406 -7.47 26.84 -7.01
N VAL A 407 -6.26 27.06 -6.48
CA VAL A 407 -5.80 26.46 -5.23
C VAL A 407 -6.74 26.78 -4.08
N ALA A 408 -7.08 28.06 -3.87
CA ALA A 408 -7.98 28.45 -2.80
C ALA A 408 -9.38 27.83 -2.95
N GLU A 409 -9.93 27.77 -4.16
CA GLU A 409 -11.23 27.12 -4.43
C GLU A 409 -11.20 25.62 -4.10
N THR A 410 -10.17 24.90 -4.53
CA THR A 410 -10.00 23.47 -4.21
C THR A 410 -9.91 23.23 -2.71
N LEU A 411 -9.06 24.00 -2.01
CA LEU A 411 -8.86 23.85 -0.57
C LEU A 411 -10.14 24.16 0.23
N ASN A 412 -10.89 25.19 -0.17
CA ASN A 412 -12.17 25.54 0.47
C ASN A 412 -13.25 24.47 0.24
N ASN A 413 -13.18 23.72 -0.85
CA ASN A 413 -14.06 22.59 -1.14
C ASN A 413 -13.58 21.28 -0.49
N GLY A 414 -12.55 21.34 0.34
CA GLY A 414 -12.00 20.19 1.06
C GLY A 414 -11.13 19.27 0.20
N GLY A 415 -10.75 19.69 -1.00
CA GLY A 415 -9.79 18.99 -1.85
C GLY A 415 -8.34 19.29 -1.48
N HIS A 416 -7.44 18.45 -1.98
CA HIS A 416 -6.00 18.62 -1.87
C HIS A 416 -5.41 19.19 -3.16
N VAL A 417 -4.25 19.82 -3.06
CA VAL A 417 -3.49 20.35 -4.19
C VAL A 417 -2.21 19.55 -4.33
N TRP A 418 -1.98 18.98 -5.50
CA TRP A 418 -0.82 18.16 -5.82
C TRP A 418 0.02 18.85 -6.88
N VAL A 419 1.23 19.25 -6.53
CA VAL A 419 2.17 19.92 -7.43
C VAL A 419 3.19 18.90 -7.92
N ALA A 420 3.30 18.75 -9.23
CA ALA A 420 4.44 18.11 -9.87
C ALA A 420 5.42 19.20 -10.29
N GLU A 421 6.56 19.30 -9.60
CA GLU A 421 7.59 20.29 -9.90
C GLU A 421 8.63 19.74 -10.86
N ALA A 422 8.35 19.90 -12.15
CA ALA A 422 9.31 19.71 -13.23
C ALA A 422 10.25 20.94 -13.29
N GLY A 423 11.05 21.10 -12.23
CA GLY A 423 11.94 22.25 -12.05
C GLY A 423 12.04 22.71 -10.60
N GLN A 424 11.75 23.99 -10.33
CA GLN A 424 12.06 24.65 -9.06
C GLN A 424 10.83 25.19 -8.33
N SER A 425 10.90 25.26 -6.99
CA SER A 425 9.73 25.62 -6.17
C SER A 425 9.43 27.12 -6.02
N ASP A 426 10.08 27.99 -6.79
CA ASP A 426 9.92 29.46 -6.65
C ASP A 426 8.51 29.94 -6.99
N PHE A 427 7.91 29.44 -8.07
CA PHE A 427 6.52 29.78 -8.40
C PHE A 427 5.55 29.22 -7.36
N THR A 428 5.78 28.01 -6.86
CA THR A 428 5.03 27.39 -5.76
C THR A 428 5.09 28.22 -4.49
N ALA A 429 6.28 28.67 -4.08
CA ALA A 429 6.45 29.52 -2.91
C ALA A 429 5.62 30.81 -3.02
N ASP A 430 5.57 31.43 -4.20
CA ASP A 430 4.86 32.68 -4.42
C ASP A 430 3.34 32.52 -4.32
N TRP A 431 2.73 31.55 -5.01
CA TRP A 431 1.28 31.37 -4.87
C TRP A 431 0.90 30.81 -3.50
N LEU A 432 1.76 30.01 -2.87
CA LEU A 432 1.51 29.48 -1.52
C LEU A 432 1.48 30.61 -0.48
N LYS A 433 2.37 31.60 -0.59
CA LYS A 433 2.29 32.83 0.23
C LYS A 433 0.96 33.54 0.03
N LEU A 434 0.55 33.77 -1.22
CA LEU A 434 -0.72 34.43 -1.54
C LEU A 434 -1.93 33.70 -0.95
N VAL A 435 -1.98 32.37 -1.05
CA VAL A 435 -3.08 31.57 -0.54
C VAL A 435 -3.13 31.63 0.98
N ARG A 436 -1.99 31.48 1.66
CA ARG A 436 -1.93 31.52 3.13
C ARG A 436 -2.23 32.91 3.70
N GLU A 437 -1.83 33.97 3.00
CA GLU A 437 -2.19 35.34 3.36
C GLU A 437 -3.69 35.60 3.23
N ARG A 438 -4.33 35.09 2.17
CA ARG A 438 -5.76 35.31 1.87
C ARG A 438 -6.69 34.35 2.61
N HIS A 439 -6.22 33.16 2.96
CA HIS A 439 -6.98 32.07 3.57
C HIS A 439 -6.27 31.47 4.78
N PRO A 440 -6.05 32.24 5.87
CA PRO A 440 -5.23 31.82 7.02
C PRO A 440 -5.78 30.66 7.84
N SER A 441 -7.04 30.25 7.60
CA SER A 441 -7.65 29.07 8.25
C SER A 441 -7.33 27.75 7.56
N VAL A 442 -6.75 27.78 6.35
CA VAL A 442 -6.39 26.58 5.59
C VAL A 442 -5.04 26.07 6.09
N VAL A 443 -5.01 24.78 6.47
CA VAL A 443 -3.79 24.10 6.91
C VAL A 443 -3.06 23.56 5.69
N THR A 444 -2.27 24.40 5.04
CA THR A 444 -1.59 24.04 3.77
C THR A 444 -0.55 22.94 3.95
N GLU A 445 0.00 22.81 5.15
CA GLU A 445 0.96 21.78 5.55
C GLU A 445 0.44 20.35 5.38
N GLU A 446 -0.89 20.15 5.37
CA GLU A 446 -1.55 18.85 5.20
C GLU A 446 -2.31 18.71 3.87
N LEU A 447 -2.48 19.82 3.14
CA LEU A 447 -3.41 19.93 2.01
C LEU A 447 -2.75 20.29 0.69
N VAL A 448 -1.55 20.86 0.75
CA VAL A 448 -0.72 21.17 -0.41
C VAL A 448 0.45 20.21 -0.39
N HIS A 449 0.50 19.32 -1.36
CA HIS A 449 1.55 18.33 -1.54
C HIS A 449 2.43 18.74 -2.70
N VAL A 450 3.72 18.88 -2.46
CA VAL A 450 4.71 19.27 -3.48
C VAL A 450 5.65 18.11 -3.69
N VAL A 451 5.67 17.57 -4.91
CA VAL A 451 6.53 16.46 -5.29
C VAL A 451 7.60 17.01 -6.22
N GLN A 452 8.86 16.77 -5.90
CA GLN A 452 10.00 17.25 -6.69
C GLN A 452 11.11 16.19 -6.74
N HIS A 453 11.70 15.99 -7.91
CA HIS A 453 12.89 15.16 -8.12
C HIS A 453 14.18 15.99 -8.27
N SER A 454 15.31 15.29 -8.05
CA SER A 454 16.72 15.72 -8.10
C SER A 454 17.23 16.70 -7.03
N ASP A 455 18.47 16.48 -6.60
CA ASP A 455 19.24 17.43 -5.78
C ASP A 455 19.52 18.73 -6.55
N TRP A 456 19.60 18.63 -7.88
CA TRP A 456 19.93 19.76 -8.74
C TRP A 456 18.80 20.79 -8.74
N ASN A 457 17.54 20.36 -8.85
CA ASN A 457 16.35 21.24 -8.78
C ASN A 457 16.30 22.01 -7.46
N GLU A 458 16.58 21.35 -6.33
CA GLU A 458 16.67 22.02 -5.03
C GLU A 458 17.82 23.05 -5.00
N SER A 459 18.94 22.76 -5.65
CA SER A 459 20.12 23.64 -5.66
C SER A 459 19.94 24.92 -6.47
N VAL A 460 19.03 24.92 -7.45
CA VAL A 460 18.72 26.07 -8.31
C VAL A 460 17.34 26.69 -8.02
N THR A 461 16.67 26.24 -6.95
CA THR A 461 15.56 26.94 -6.30
C THR A 461 16.11 28.03 -5.37
N SER A 462 15.45 29.19 -5.26
CA SER A 462 15.87 30.19 -4.26
C SER A 462 15.85 29.56 -2.86
N PRO A 463 16.91 29.70 -2.04
CA PRO A 463 16.95 29.09 -0.71
C PRO A 463 15.78 29.48 0.20
N GLU A 464 15.32 30.73 0.09
CA GLU A 464 14.15 31.22 0.83
C GLU A 464 12.84 30.56 0.35
N SER A 465 12.66 30.41 -0.97
CA SER A 465 11.50 29.74 -1.57
C SER A 465 11.45 28.27 -1.18
N LEU A 466 12.57 27.54 -1.30
CA LEU A 466 12.67 26.12 -0.93
C LEU A 466 12.38 25.92 0.56
N ALA A 467 12.97 26.75 1.43
CA ALA A 467 12.72 26.68 2.87
C ALA A 467 11.25 26.97 3.18
N TYR A 468 10.64 27.95 2.50
CA TYR A 468 9.24 28.30 2.71
C TYR A 468 8.30 27.16 2.29
N VAL A 469 8.51 26.55 1.12
CA VAL A 469 7.68 25.43 0.66
C VAL A 469 7.81 24.23 1.60
N LYS A 470 9.04 23.83 1.98
CA LYS A 470 9.28 22.74 2.94
C LYS A 470 8.67 23.00 4.33
N GLN A 471 8.52 24.26 4.70
CA GLN A 471 7.91 24.63 5.98
C GLN A 471 6.38 24.59 5.95
N TYR A 472 5.77 24.88 4.80
CA TYR A 472 4.35 25.22 4.72
C TYR A 472 3.51 24.41 3.72
N ALA A 473 4.11 23.39 3.13
CA ALA A 473 3.47 22.36 2.34
C ALA A 473 4.04 20.99 2.76
N ASP A 474 3.29 19.93 2.45
CA ASP A 474 3.79 18.57 2.53
C ASP A 474 4.77 18.32 1.36
N TYR A 475 6.06 18.53 1.62
CA TYR A 475 7.11 18.43 0.61
C TYR A 475 7.68 17.02 0.54
N GLN A 476 7.55 16.40 -0.63
CA GLN A 476 7.95 15.03 -0.93
C GLN A 476 9.09 15.04 -1.96
N LYS A 477 10.30 14.74 -1.47
CA LYS A 477 11.46 14.54 -2.34
C LYS A 477 11.50 13.09 -2.82
N ILE A 478 11.45 12.90 -4.13
CA ILE A 478 11.57 11.58 -4.75
C ILE A 478 12.99 11.37 -5.32
N PRO A 479 13.42 10.11 -5.55
CA PRO A 479 14.66 9.83 -6.29
C PRO A 479 14.72 10.56 -7.64
N ASP A 480 15.93 10.78 -8.15
CA ASP A 480 16.13 11.53 -9.39
C ASP A 480 15.48 10.81 -10.58
N GLY A 481 14.57 11.49 -11.28
CA GLY A 481 13.86 10.93 -12.45
C GLY A 481 14.78 10.63 -13.64
N ASN A 482 15.98 11.22 -13.66
CA ASN A 482 16.98 11.00 -14.71
C ASN A 482 17.84 9.75 -14.50
N GLU A 483 17.83 9.19 -13.30
CA GLU A 483 18.59 7.99 -12.96
C GLU A 483 17.75 6.72 -13.20
N LEU A 484 18.42 5.66 -13.62
CA LEU A 484 17.80 4.34 -13.79
C LEU A 484 17.88 3.54 -12.48
N ASP A 485 16.85 2.72 -12.24
CA ASP A 485 16.80 1.71 -11.17
C ASP A 485 16.89 2.25 -9.71
N ASN A 486 16.59 3.52 -9.47
CA ASN A 486 16.62 4.14 -8.14
C ASN A 486 15.23 4.23 -7.44
N GLY A 487 14.16 3.78 -8.11
CA GLY A 487 12.79 3.79 -7.59
C GLY A 487 11.85 4.79 -8.27
N THR A 488 12.35 5.69 -9.11
CA THR A 488 11.55 6.50 -10.04
C THR A 488 11.59 5.93 -11.47
N PRO A 489 10.58 6.23 -12.31
CA PRO A 489 10.59 5.84 -13.71
C PRO A 489 11.78 6.47 -14.46
N GLY A 490 12.65 5.66 -15.07
CA GLY A 490 13.74 6.15 -15.91
C GLY A 490 13.24 6.55 -17.30
N LEU A 491 12.51 7.66 -17.39
CA LEU A 491 11.82 8.13 -18.60
C LEU A 491 12.76 8.90 -19.55
N ARG A 492 13.99 8.40 -19.68
CA ARG A 492 15.05 8.93 -20.49
C ARG A 492 15.70 7.82 -21.30
N THR A 493 15.81 8.01 -22.60
CA THR A 493 16.40 7.02 -23.51
C THR A 493 17.10 7.71 -24.67
N GLU A 494 18.29 7.24 -25.03
CA GLU A 494 19.04 7.70 -26.20
C GLU A 494 18.51 7.08 -27.50
N SER A 495 17.63 6.06 -27.37
CA SER A 495 17.08 5.33 -28.50
C SER A 495 15.86 6.05 -29.07
N GLY A 496 15.91 6.39 -30.37
CA GLY A 496 14.74 6.87 -31.10
C GLY A 496 13.68 5.80 -31.39
N ALA A 497 13.86 4.56 -30.90
CA ALA A 497 12.98 3.43 -31.20
C ALA A 497 11.53 3.67 -30.79
N TYR A 498 11.26 4.48 -29.78
CA TYR A 498 9.89 4.67 -29.25
C TYR A 498 9.11 5.80 -29.94
N TRP A 499 9.75 6.60 -30.79
CA TRP A 499 9.07 7.70 -31.50
C TRP A 499 7.89 7.23 -32.34
N HIS A 500 7.98 6.06 -32.98
CA HIS A 500 6.88 5.55 -33.80
C HIS A 500 5.61 5.25 -32.98
N VAL A 501 5.75 4.85 -31.71
CA VAL A 501 4.62 4.60 -30.80
C VAL A 501 3.95 5.91 -30.43
N ALA A 502 4.74 6.87 -29.95
CA ALA A 502 4.24 8.19 -29.53
C ALA A 502 3.58 8.95 -30.68
N LEU A 503 4.24 8.99 -31.86
CA LEU A 503 3.74 9.70 -33.04
C LEU A 503 2.54 9.00 -33.70
N GLY A 504 2.45 7.67 -33.59
CA GLY A 504 1.35 6.88 -34.12
C GLY A 504 0.09 6.88 -33.24
N SER A 505 0.18 7.37 -32.00
CA SER A 505 -0.95 7.37 -31.06
C SER A 505 -1.99 8.43 -31.42
N ALA A 506 -3.24 8.00 -31.58
CA ALA A 506 -4.37 8.88 -31.80
C ALA A 506 -4.53 9.85 -30.61
N GLY A 507 -4.67 11.14 -30.89
CA GLY A 507 -4.80 12.19 -29.87
C GLY A 507 -3.50 12.61 -29.18
N ASN A 508 -2.42 11.82 -29.25
CA ASN A 508 -1.13 12.14 -28.63
C ASN A 508 -0.02 12.51 -29.63
N GLY A 509 -0.08 12.00 -30.85
CA GLY A 509 0.99 12.17 -31.84
C GLY A 509 1.32 13.62 -32.18
N GLU A 510 0.33 14.52 -32.19
CA GLU A 510 0.55 15.94 -32.47
C GLU A 510 1.37 16.64 -31.38
N SER A 511 1.04 16.41 -30.10
CA SER A 511 1.83 16.98 -28.98
C SER A 511 3.25 16.41 -28.95
N TRP A 512 3.42 15.10 -29.18
CA TRP A 512 4.75 14.49 -29.22
C TRP A 512 5.58 14.97 -30.41
N SER A 513 4.95 15.16 -31.58
CA SER A 513 5.65 15.71 -32.75
C SER A 513 6.11 17.14 -32.51
N LEU A 514 5.23 18.00 -31.97
CA LEU A 514 5.59 19.39 -31.72
C LEU A 514 6.64 19.52 -30.61
N ALA A 515 6.52 18.74 -29.54
CA ALA A 515 7.52 18.68 -28.47
C ALA A 515 8.91 18.33 -29.02
N ARG A 516 9.00 17.27 -29.83
CA ARG A 516 10.24 16.85 -30.50
C ARG A 516 10.82 17.97 -31.36
N ASP A 517 9.99 18.61 -32.19
CA ASP A 517 10.45 19.61 -33.15
C ASP A 517 10.98 20.88 -32.44
N ILE A 518 10.30 21.31 -31.37
CA ILE A 518 10.77 22.43 -30.53
C ILE A 518 12.06 22.03 -29.80
N ALA A 519 12.13 20.82 -29.21
CA ALA A 519 13.33 20.35 -28.53
C ALA A 519 14.53 20.33 -29.48
N MET A 520 14.39 19.76 -30.68
CA MET A 520 15.45 19.78 -31.71
C MET A 520 15.82 21.19 -32.19
N GLN A 521 14.88 22.14 -32.15
CA GLN A 521 15.12 23.53 -32.50
C GLN A 521 16.00 24.24 -31.46
N TYR A 522 15.89 23.91 -30.18
CA TYR A 522 16.55 24.66 -29.10
C TYR A 522 17.67 23.92 -28.37
N ASN A 523 17.73 22.58 -28.45
CA ASN A 523 18.72 21.78 -27.73
C ASN A 523 20.15 22.20 -28.07
N GLY A 524 20.94 22.55 -27.05
CA GLY A 524 22.33 23.00 -27.19
C GLY A 524 22.53 24.30 -27.99
N ARG A 525 21.46 25.06 -28.30
CA ARG A 525 21.54 26.28 -29.12
C ARG A 525 21.54 27.54 -28.29
N ASP A 526 22.22 28.57 -28.78
CA ASP A 526 22.30 29.89 -28.15
C ASP A 526 22.77 29.86 -26.68
N GLY A 527 23.60 28.87 -26.32
CA GLY A 527 24.09 28.67 -24.96
C GLY A 527 23.13 27.93 -24.02
N ARG A 528 22.02 27.38 -24.52
CA ARG A 528 21.18 26.46 -23.77
C ARG A 528 21.89 25.15 -23.48
N TYR A 529 21.43 24.45 -22.45
CA TYR A 529 21.92 23.11 -22.12
C TYR A 529 21.74 22.15 -23.30
N ASN A 530 22.68 21.22 -23.44
CA ASN A 530 22.64 20.19 -24.47
C ASN A 530 22.24 18.87 -23.82
N ASN A 531 20.96 18.53 -23.92
CA ASN A 531 20.46 17.24 -23.48
C ASN A 531 20.94 16.14 -24.43
N ASP A 532 21.77 15.23 -23.90
CA ASP A 532 22.44 14.21 -24.69
C ASP A 532 21.48 13.16 -25.27
N ALA A 533 20.43 12.78 -24.54
CA ALA A 533 19.45 11.81 -25.02
C ALA A 533 18.70 12.38 -26.25
N ILE A 534 18.31 13.65 -26.17
CA ILE A 534 17.64 14.36 -27.26
C ILE A 534 18.61 14.62 -28.42
N ALA A 535 19.88 14.94 -28.13
CA ALA A 535 20.91 15.11 -29.16
C ALA A 535 21.17 13.81 -29.95
N MET A 536 20.99 12.64 -29.33
CA MET A 536 21.07 11.32 -29.97
C MET A 536 19.79 10.88 -30.69
N GLY A 537 18.75 11.72 -30.70
CA GLY A 537 17.46 11.42 -31.33
C GLY A 537 16.53 10.57 -30.46
N GLY A 538 16.86 10.42 -29.18
CA GLY A 538 16.06 9.76 -28.17
C GLY A 538 14.97 10.64 -27.58
N MET A 539 14.56 10.33 -26.35
CA MET A 539 13.53 11.01 -25.57
C MET A 539 14.03 11.28 -24.16
N ASP A 540 13.57 12.36 -23.57
CA ASP A 540 13.81 12.67 -22.17
C ASP A 540 12.58 13.38 -21.62
N PHE A 541 11.81 12.70 -20.78
CA PHE A 541 10.60 13.20 -20.12
C PHE A 541 10.58 12.73 -18.65
N SER A 542 11.75 12.81 -18.01
CA SER A 542 12.01 12.37 -16.65
C SER A 542 11.14 13.10 -15.60
N ASP A 543 10.71 14.33 -15.86
CA ASP A 543 9.81 15.10 -14.97
C ASP A 543 8.35 14.62 -14.98
N VAL A 544 8.05 13.57 -15.74
CA VAL A 544 6.80 12.82 -15.56
C VAL A 544 6.88 11.93 -14.30
N SER A 545 8.07 11.76 -13.70
CA SER A 545 8.26 10.94 -12.49
C SER A 545 7.44 11.43 -11.29
N GLU A 546 7.30 12.74 -11.06
CA GLU A 546 6.41 13.33 -10.05
C GLU A 546 4.96 12.93 -10.32
N SER A 547 4.54 13.03 -11.57
CA SER A 547 3.16 12.70 -11.98
C SER A 547 2.89 11.21 -11.74
N CYS A 548 3.82 10.34 -12.13
CA CYS A 548 3.73 8.91 -11.85
C CYS A 548 3.64 8.64 -10.34
N TRP A 549 4.42 9.35 -9.51
CA TRP A 549 4.34 9.21 -8.07
C TRP A 549 2.96 9.63 -7.53
N ILE A 550 2.50 10.84 -7.87
CA ILE A 550 1.21 11.39 -7.42
C ILE A 550 0.05 10.44 -7.75
N PHE A 551 0.03 9.93 -8.98
CA PHE A 551 -1.06 9.09 -9.48
C PHE A 551 -0.87 7.59 -9.23
N GLY A 552 0.20 7.18 -8.56
CA GLY A 552 0.42 5.79 -8.13
C GLY A 552 0.89 4.83 -9.23
N PHE A 553 1.69 5.33 -10.18
CA PHE A 553 2.31 4.57 -11.27
C PHE A 553 3.80 4.31 -11.03
N SER A 554 4.18 3.96 -9.80
CA SER A 554 5.57 3.67 -9.41
C SER A 554 6.18 2.42 -10.06
N ASP A 555 5.35 1.56 -10.67
CA ASP A 555 5.80 0.35 -11.37
C ASP A 555 6.33 0.62 -12.78
N ILE A 556 6.12 1.84 -13.31
CA ILE A 556 6.69 2.25 -14.59
C ILE A 556 8.21 2.32 -14.43
N ARG A 557 8.93 1.54 -15.23
CA ARG A 557 10.41 1.44 -15.17
C ARG A 557 11.12 2.36 -16.15
N GLY A 558 10.48 2.67 -17.27
CA GLY A 558 11.04 3.53 -18.31
C GLY A 558 10.07 3.75 -19.48
N THR A 559 10.58 4.33 -20.56
CA THR A 559 9.79 4.76 -21.73
C THR A 559 8.90 3.66 -22.30
N GLU A 560 9.40 2.44 -22.41
CA GLU A 560 8.63 1.30 -22.94
C GLU A 560 7.40 0.99 -22.07
N SER A 561 7.60 0.82 -20.76
CA SER A 561 6.50 0.55 -19.83
C SER A 561 5.51 1.71 -19.75
N PHE A 562 5.97 2.96 -19.88
CA PHE A 562 5.09 4.13 -19.89
C PHE A 562 4.17 4.12 -21.12
N PHE A 563 4.71 3.89 -22.31
CA PHE A 563 3.88 3.80 -23.51
C PHE A 563 3.03 2.54 -23.55
N ALA A 564 3.50 1.42 -22.99
CA ALA A 564 2.63 0.26 -22.79
C ALA A 564 1.44 0.61 -21.89
N GLU A 565 1.66 1.34 -20.81
CA GLU A 565 0.61 1.70 -19.85
C GLU A 565 -0.43 2.67 -20.40
N PHE A 566 -0.01 3.69 -21.16
CA PHE A 566 -0.90 4.79 -21.57
C PHE A 566 -1.22 4.84 -23.07
N LEU A 567 -0.46 4.15 -23.91
CA LEU A 567 -0.63 4.18 -25.37
C LEU A 567 -0.94 2.82 -25.98
N SER A 568 -0.89 1.71 -25.24
CA SER A 568 -1.20 0.40 -25.81
C SER A 568 -2.73 0.14 -25.84
N ALA A 569 -3.24 -0.04 -27.06
CA ALA A 569 -4.63 -0.36 -27.43
C ALA A 569 -5.72 0.62 -26.92
N GLN A 570 -5.75 1.82 -27.52
CA GLN A 570 -7.02 2.54 -27.76
C GLN A 570 -7.61 2.16 -29.12
#